data_AF-A0A2D5XP74-F1
#
_entry.id   AF-A0A2D5XP74-F1
#
_cell.length_a   1.000
_cell.length_b   1.000
_cell.length_c   1.000
_cell.angle_alpha   90.00
_cell.angle_beta   90.00
_cell.angle_gamma   90.00
#
_symmetry.space_group_name_H-M   'P 1'
#
loop_
_entity.id
_entity.type
_entity.pdbx_description
1 polymer ?
#
loop_
_entity_poly.entity_id
_entity_poly.type
_entity_poly.pdbx_seq_one_letter_code
_entity_poly.pdbx_strand_id
1 'polypeptide(L)'
;MKIAILSSLALTDSEGGTERVAHMQALGLAALGHQVRLVTGRSAEFAGQPDQETSSDGLEQIALAASPEEAFQPDGRRPRLAQRIARDLRCFAPDAILVQNTWNLDHRTTSRLQEIAPVALCLHDFAGLCPRSFRTPPDCSITCPSALDLAWGDLQACARCVAPLAHGISEERLGGLLSNRLEVFLAEVVAAALILTPSRTHLVRLGDLIPLGQKARILPPGLCMSFPGEAPSPRVWSGRGPLRILHHGRRSVEKGTLDLVRALAMMPSGTVELIALGGAEEGLDQRLRAAAPEVPMTLGGPYDAAALEAAAVNAHLVALPSRLPESYSLAVDEGLALGLSVWASSADAAQERHGADVVQVLPAAEPAAWAASLQQVLDSPERLRAMASVVPESLPTVFEHAPRLADLLHEMVQLERSRRANAATAQRKRAS
;
A
#
# COMPACT_ATOMS: atom_id res chain seq x y z
N MET A 1 8.41 24.39 6.79
CA MET A 1 9.45 23.66 6.00
C MET A 1 8.95 23.48 4.58
N LYS A 2 9.85 23.43 3.61
CA LYS A 2 9.56 22.96 2.25
C LYS A 2 9.77 21.44 2.19
N ILE A 3 8.75 20.69 1.79
CA ILE A 3 8.79 19.22 1.78
C ILE A 3 8.47 18.73 0.37
N ALA A 4 9.32 17.88 -0.18
CA ALA A 4 9.03 17.19 -1.43
C ALA A 4 8.57 15.76 -1.13
N ILE A 5 7.51 15.29 -1.79
CA ILE A 5 7.02 13.91 -1.73
C ILE A 5 7.11 13.30 -3.11
N LEU A 6 7.67 12.10 -3.22
CA LEU A 6 7.77 11.35 -4.47
C LEU A 6 6.94 10.08 -4.38
N SER A 7 6.12 9.82 -5.39
CA SER A 7 5.32 8.58 -5.51
C SER A 7 5.35 8.02 -6.93
N SER A 8 5.03 6.74 -7.09
CA SER A 8 5.15 6.04 -8.37
C SER A 8 4.17 6.52 -9.42
N LEU A 9 2.90 6.71 -9.05
CA LEU A 9 1.85 7.11 -9.98
C LEU A 9 1.05 8.30 -9.44
N ALA A 10 0.52 9.10 -10.35
CA ALA A 10 -0.49 10.10 -10.02
C ALA A 10 -1.77 9.39 -9.57
N LEU A 11 -2.48 9.98 -8.61
CA LEU A 11 -3.76 9.43 -8.12
C LEU A 11 -4.83 9.36 -9.23
N THR A 12 -4.74 10.23 -10.24
CA THR A 12 -5.61 10.19 -11.43
C THR A 12 -5.38 8.97 -12.31
N ASP A 13 -4.21 8.33 -12.20
CA ASP A 13 -3.74 7.27 -13.07
C ASP A 13 -3.74 5.89 -12.34
N SER A 14 -4.12 5.84 -11.06
CA SER A 14 -4.03 4.64 -10.22
C SER A 14 -5.05 4.62 -9.07
N GLU A 15 -5.58 3.44 -8.77
CA GLU A 15 -6.40 3.15 -7.58
C GLU A 15 -5.57 2.56 -6.41
N GLY A 16 -4.24 2.69 -6.47
CA GLY A 16 -3.31 2.12 -5.50
C GLY A 16 -3.35 2.80 -4.13
N GLY A 17 -3.20 2.00 -3.07
CA GLY A 17 -3.18 2.50 -1.69
C GLY A 17 -1.99 3.43 -1.42
N THR A 18 -0.81 3.11 -1.96
CA THR A 18 0.41 3.92 -1.76
C THR A 18 0.27 5.31 -2.37
N GLU A 19 -0.27 5.41 -3.59
CA GLU A 19 -0.51 6.69 -4.25
C GLU A 19 -1.51 7.54 -3.46
N ARG A 20 -2.57 6.92 -2.94
CA ARG A 20 -3.53 7.59 -2.05
C ARG A 20 -2.86 8.09 -0.78
N VAL A 21 -2.04 7.28 -0.12
CA VAL A 21 -1.29 7.71 1.08
C VAL A 21 -0.38 8.88 0.79
N ALA A 22 0.41 8.83 -0.30
CA ALA A 22 1.32 9.90 -0.66
C ALA A 22 0.58 11.23 -0.91
N HIS A 23 -0.54 11.18 -1.65
CA HIS A 23 -1.38 12.35 -1.91
C HIS A 23 -1.99 12.91 -0.61
N MET A 24 -2.57 12.05 0.21
CA MET A 24 -3.21 12.48 1.46
C MET A 24 -2.22 13.00 2.50
N GLN A 25 -1.02 12.43 2.59
CA GLN A 25 0.06 12.97 3.42
C GLN A 25 0.54 14.33 2.90
N ALA A 26 0.56 14.55 1.58
CA ALA A 26 0.88 15.84 0.99
C ALA A 26 -0.12 16.91 1.44
N LEU A 27 -1.42 16.62 1.35
CA LEU A 27 -2.49 17.49 1.83
C LEU A 27 -2.41 17.72 3.34
N GLY A 28 -2.16 16.68 4.13
CA GLY A 28 -2.00 16.79 5.58
C GLY A 28 -0.85 17.71 5.98
N LEU A 29 0.31 17.60 5.32
CA LEU A 29 1.45 18.49 5.56
C LEU A 29 1.17 19.92 5.07
N ALA A 30 0.48 20.10 3.94
CA ALA A 30 0.08 21.42 3.46
C ALA A 30 -0.88 22.12 4.46
N ALA A 31 -1.83 21.38 5.03
CA ALA A 31 -2.76 21.87 6.05
C ALA A 31 -2.06 22.34 7.34
N LEU A 32 -0.87 21.80 7.65
CA LEU A 32 -0.02 22.26 8.76
C LEU A 32 0.84 23.50 8.40
N GLY A 33 0.66 24.07 7.21
CA GLY A 33 1.39 25.26 6.74
C GLY A 33 2.77 24.96 6.14
N HIS A 34 3.07 23.71 5.80
CA HIS A 34 4.25 23.38 5.02
C HIS A 34 4.03 23.72 3.55
N GLN A 35 5.11 24.11 2.84
CA GLN A 35 5.08 24.18 1.39
C GLN A 35 5.39 22.78 0.85
N VAL A 36 4.46 22.19 0.10
CA VAL A 36 4.57 20.79 -0.32
C VAL A 36 4.63 20.69 -1.85
N ARG A 37 5.63 19.97 -2.35
CA ARG A 37 5.79 19.59 -3.76
C ARG A 37 5.59 18.08 -3.91
N LEU A 38 4.51 17.65 -4.55
CA LEU A 38 4.25 16.24 -4.86
C LEU A 38 4.69 15.92 -6.30
N VAL A 39 5.63 15.00 -6.44
CA VAL A 39 6.16 14.56 -7.74
C VAL A 39 5.77 13.11 -7.97
N THR A 40 5.02 12.83 -9.03
CA THR A 40 4.58 11.47 -9.37
C THR A 40 4.98 11.08 -10.78
N GLY A 41 4.98 9.78 -11.07
CA GLY A 41 5.01 9.29 -12.45
C GLY A 41 3.60 9.26 -13.05
N ARG A 42 3.52 9.14 -14.37
CA ARG A 42 2.28 8.78 -15.09
C ARG A 42 2.39 7.34 -15.58
N SER A 43 1.25 6.67 -15.75
CA SER A 43 1.23 5.29 -16.27
C SER A 43 1.86 5.21 -17.67
N ALA A 44 2.32 4.02 -18.06
CA ALA A 44 3.01 3.80 -19.33
C ALA A 44 2.17 4.18 -20.57
N GLU A 45 0.84 4.19 -20.46
CA GLU A 45 -0.07 4.62 -21.52
C GLU A 45 0.08 6.12 -21.87
N PHE A 46 0.62 6.92 -20.94
CA PHE A 46 0.90 8.33 -21.13
C PHE A 46 2.35 8.60 -21.54
N ALA A 47 3.13 7.58 -21.89
CA ALA A 47 4.51 7.75 -22.31
C ALA A 47 4.62 8.68 -23.52
N GLY A 48 5.58 9.62 -23.48
CA GLY A 48 5.79 10.64 -24.51
C GLY A 48 4.81 11.82 -24.47
N GLN A 49 3.81 11.81 -23.59
CA GLN A 49 2.95 12.97 -23.37
C GLN A 49 3.67 14.06 -22.56
N PRO A 50 3.17 15.31 -22.56
CA PRO A 50 3.67 16.34 -21.66
C PRO A 50 3.44 15.98 -20.18
N ASP A 51 4.33 16.49 -19.33
CA ASP A 51 4.13 16.48 -17.89
C ASP A 51 2.89 17.31 -17.52
N GLN A 52 2.17 16.91 -16.48
CA GLN A 52 1.00 17.63 -15.98
C GLN A 52 1.33 18.32 -14.67
N GLU A 53 1.08 19.61 -14.59
CA GLU A 53 1.29 20.42 -13.39
C GLU A 53 -0.05 20.94 -12.89
N THR A 54 -0.29 20.80 -11.59
CA THR A 54 -1.51 21.24 -10.91
C THR A 54 -1.14 21.91 -9.60
N SER A 55 -1.96 22.87 -9.16
CA SER A 55 -1.77 23.57 -7.90
C SER A 55 -3.13 23.79 -7.27
N SER A 56 -3.35 23.21 -6.10
CA SER A 56 -4.59 23.33 -5.33
C SER A 56 -4.29 23.22 -3.84
N ASP A 57 -4.97 23.99 -3.00
CA ASP A 57 -4.94 23.86 -1.54
C ASP A 57 -3.53 23.83 -0.90
N GLY A 58 -2.62 24.65 -1.43
CA GLY A 58 -1.22 24.71 -0.94
C GLY A 58 -0.35 23.53 -1.35
N LEU A 59 -0.88 22.62 -2.17
CA LEU A 59 -0.17 21.51 -2.78
C LEU A 59 0.18 21.84 -4.23
N GLU A 60 1.48 21.90 -4.51
CA GLU A 60 1.98 21.91 -5.89
C GLU A 60 2.27 20.47 -6.34
N GLN A 61 1.63 20.01 -7.41
CA GLN A 61 1.81 18.66 -7.93
C GLN A 61 2.31 18.66 -9.37
N ILE A 62 3.26 17.77 -9.66
CA ILE A 62 3.72 17.46 -11.01
C ILE A 62 3.67 15.95 -11.27
N ALA A 63 2.98 15.55 -12.32
CA ALA A 63 2.91 14.18 -12.82
C ALA A 63 3.76 14.05 -14.09
N LEU A 64 4.83 13.27 -14.00
CA LEU A 64 5.86 13.14 -15.02
C LEU A 64 5.58 11.97 -15.96
N ALA A 65 5.48 12.24 -17.25
CA ALA A 65 5.38 11.19 -18.27
C ALA A 65 6.76 10.66 -18.63
N ALA A 66 6.96 9.34 -18.60
CA ALA A 66 8.18 8.70 -19.11
C ALA A 66 8.33 8.91 -20.62
N SER A 67 9.55 8.84 -21.17
CA SER A 67 9.68 8.65 -22.63
C SER A 67 9.22 7.24 -23.01
N PRO A 68 8.82 6.99 -24.27
CA PRO A 68 8.48 5.64 -24.73
C PRO A 68 9.59 4.62 -24.44
N GLU A 69 10.85 5.02 -24.58
CA GLU A 69 12.01 4.17 -24.29
C GLU A 69 12.15 3.88 -22.80
N GLU A 70 11.90 4.87 -21.92
CA GLU A 70 11.99 4.76 -20.46
C GLU A 70 10.84 3.95 -19.85
N ALA A 71 9.63 4.03 -20.42
CA ALA A 71 8.47 3.26 -19.96
C ALA A 71 8.73 1.73 -20.08
N PHE A 72 9.45 1.37 -21.14
CA PHE A 72 9.96 0.06 -21.57
C PHE A 72 11.04 -0.62 -20.71
N GLN A 73 11.77 0.12 -19.87
CA GLN A 73 13.06 -0.37 -19.37
C GLN A 73 12.92 -1.44 -18.28
N PRO A 74 13.35 -2.70 -18.51
CA PRO A 74 13.19 -3.78 -17.55
C PRO A 74 14.09 -3.63 -16.32
N ASP A 75 15.17 -2.84 -16.42
CA ASP A 75 16.03 -2.51 -15.28
C ASP A 75 15.47 -1.38 -14.42
N GLY A 76 14.40 -0.69 -14.85
CA GLY A 76 13.77 0.43 -14.15
C GLY A 76 14.57 1.73 -14.17
N ARG A 77 15.59 1.86 -15.03
CA ARG A 77 16.33 3.13 -15.19
C ARG A 77 15.53 4.11 -16.02
N ARG A 78 15.38 5.33 -15.51
CA ARG A 78 14.69 6.42 -16.21
C ARG A 78 15.51 7.72 -16.08
N PRO A 79 16.64 7.82 -16.79
CA PRO A 79 17.61 8.91 -16.59
C PRO A 79 17.04 10.29 -16.91
N ARG A 80 16.15 10.43 -17.89
CA ARG A 80 15.51 11.72 -18.21
C ARG A 80 14.54 12.10 -17.10
N LEU A 81 13.72 11.16 -16.62
CA LEU A 81 12.86 11.42 -15.45
C LEU A 81 13.68 11.80 -14.23
N ALA A 82 14.76 11.08 -13.91
CA ALA A 82 15.63 11.40 -12.80
C ALA A 82 16.25 12.81 -12.92
N GLN A 83 16.67 13.21 -14.11
CA GLN A 83 17.18 14.57 -14.36
C GLN A 83 16.08 15.63 -14.21
N ARG A 84 14.86 15.34 -14.67
CA ARG A 84 13.70 16.24 -14.51
C ARG A 84 13.34 16.42 -13.04
N ILE A 85 13.26 15.33 -12.27
CA ILE A 85 13.02 15.34 -10.83
C ILE A 85 14.09 16.16 -10.11
N ALA A 86 15.37 15.86 -10.36
CA ALA A 86 16.46 16.58 -9.70
C ALA A 86 16.47 18.08 -10.02
N ARG A 87 16.10 18.47 -11.25
CA ARG A 87 15.96 19.88 -11.64
C ARG A 87 14.81 20.55 -10.90
N ASP A 88 13.64 19.93 -10.90
CA ASP A 88 12.45 20.41 -10.20
C ASP A 88 12.73 20.64 -8.72
N LEU A 89 13.32 19.64 -8.05
CA LEU A 89 13.63 19.71 -6.63
C LEU A 89 14.75 20.70 -6.30
N ARG A 90 15.73 20.94 -7.18
CA ARG A 90 16.71 22.02 -6.97
C ARG A 90 16.06 23.41 -7.05
N CYS A 91 15.09 23.59 -7.95
CA CYS A 91 14.34 24.84 -8.05
C CYS A 91 13.44 25.04 -6.83
N PHE A 92 12.75 23.98 -6.39
CA PHE A 92 11.90 24.01 -5.21
C PHE A 92 12.71 24.23 -3.91
N ALA A 93 13.91 23.65 -3.84
CA ALA A 93 14.83 23.66 -2.71
C ALA A 93 14.20 23.13 -1.41
N PRO A 94 13.83 21.83 -1.35
CA PRO A 94 13.19 21.25 -0.17
C PRO A 94 14.16 21.20 1.03
N ASP A 95 13.59 21.34 2.23
CA ASP A 95 14.29 21.03 3.47
C ASP A 95 14.39 19.51 3.69
N ALA A 96 13.37 18.76 3.26
CA ALA A 96 13.27 17.31 3.40
C ALA A 96 12.58 16.69 2.17
N ILE A 97 12.97 15.45 1.85
CA ILE A 97 12.40 14.67 0.75
C ILE A 97 11.84 13.37 1.32
N LEU A 98 10.59 13.04 0.99
CA LEU A 98 9.94 11.78 1.35
C LEU A 98 9.69 10.96 0.07
N VAL A 99 10.31 9.80 -0.03
CA VAL A 99 10.19 8.89 -1.17
C VAL A 99 9.26 7.74 -0.80
N GLN A 100 8.18 7.55 -1.54
CA GLN A 100 7.16 6.53 -1.29
C GLN A 100 6.91 5.70 -2.55
N ASN A 101 7.59 4.56 -2.68
CA ASN A 101 7.51 3.69 -3.85
C ASN A 101 7.87 4.41 -5.17
N THR A 102 8.91 3.96 -5.87
CA THR A 102 9.43 4.66 -7.07
C THR A 102 9.58 3.76 -8.28
N TRP A 103 8.86 2.63 -8.33
CA TRP A 103 8.86 1.77 -9.52
C TRP A 103 8.41 2.55 -10.77
N ASN A 104 7.55 3.56 -10.60
CA ASN A 104 7.04 4.54 -11.57
C ASN A 104 8.05 5.61 -12.07
N LEU A 105 9.17 5.76 -11.37
CA LEU A 105 10.15 6.85 -11.56
C LEU A 105 11.50 6.26 -11.94
N ASP A 106 12.58 6.57 -11.22
CA ASP A 106 13.88 5.94 -11.38
C ASP A 106 14.24 5.18 -10.10
N HIS A 107 14.81 3.99 -10.22
CA HIS A 107 15.12 3.16 -9.06
C HIS A 107 16.28 3.69 -8.18
N ARG A 108 17.08 4.68 -8.64
CA ARG A 108 18.17 5.32 -7.88
C ARG A 108 17.75 6.70 -7.33
N THR A 109 16.49 6.84 -6.97
CA THR A 109 15.91 8.13 -6.58
C THR A 109 16.55 8.66 -5.29
N THR A 110 16.53 7.88 -4.22
CA THR A 110 17.05 8.23 -2.89
C THR A 110 18.52 8.58 -2.92
N SER A 111 19.36 7.72 -3.53
CA SER A 111 20.80 7.91 -3.61
C SER A 111 21.21 9.15 -4.42
N ARG A 112 20.40 9.58 -5.39
CA ARG A 112 20.61 10.83 -6.13
C ARG A 112 20.11 12.05 -5.36
N LEU A 113 18.96 11.94 -4.70
CA LEU A 113 18.29 13.06 -4.06
C LEU A 113 18.89 13.47 -2.72
N GLN A 114 19.65 12.59 -2.05
CA GLN A 114 20.37 12.91 -0.81
C GLN A 114 21.39 14.07 -0.95
N GLU A 115 21.84 14.34 -2.18
CA GLU A 115 22.71 15.49 -2.49
C GLU A 115 21.96 16.82 -2.41
N ILE A 116 20.64 16.80 -2.63
CA ILE A 116 19.78 17.99 -2.60
C ILE A 116 19.32 18.26 -1.17
N ALA A 117 18.73 17.25 -0.51
CA ALA A 117 18.23 17.35 0.86
C ALA A 117 18.17 15.97 1.53
N PRO A 118 18.10 15.90 2.88
CA PRO A 118 17.86 14.64 3.59
C PRO A 118 16.63 13.89 3.08
N VAL A 119 16.79 12.59 2.84
CA VAL A 119 15.75 11.73 2.25
C VAL A 119 15.23 10.73 3.28
N ALA A 120 13.91 10.71 3.47
CA ALA A 120 13.17 9.64 4.11
C ALA A 120 12.63 8.67 3.05
N LEU A 121 12.77 7.37 3.29
CA LEU A 121 12.26 6.30 2.41
C LEU A 121 11.13 5.57 3.11
N CYS A 122 9.92 5.61 2.55
CA CYS A 122 8.76 4.88 3.06
C CYS A 122 8.59 3.56 2.31
N LEU A 123 8.65 2.45 3.06
CA LEU A 123 8.50 1.09 2.57
C LEU A 123 7.08 0.61 2.87
N HIS A 124 6.18 0.80 1.91
CA HIS A 124 4.76 0.43 2.01
C HIS A 124 4.51 -1.06 1.77
N ASP A 125 5.41 -1.71 1.03
CA ASP A 125 5.31 -3.11 0.64
C ASP A 125 6.72 -3.67 0.35
N PHE A 126 6.79 -4.85 -0.26
CA PHE A 126 8.05 -5.49 -0.64
C PHE A 126 8.47 -5.16 -2.08
N ALA A 127 7.96 -4.11 -2.74
CA ALA A 127 8.28 -3.79 -4.13
C ALA A 127 9.78 -3.60 -4.39
N GLY A 128 10.53 -3.12 -3.40
CA GLY A 128 11.99 -3.05 -3.48
C GLY A 128 12.69 -4.42 -3.54
N LEU A 129 12.12 -5.43 -2.88
CA LEU A 129 12.67 -6.78 -2.76
C LEU A 129 12.05 -7.79 -3.74
N CYS A 130 10.86 -7.50 -4.26
CA CYS A 130 10.05 -8.42 -5.03
C CYS A 130 9.34 -7.68 -6.18
N PRO A 131 9.54 -8.07 -7.44
CA PRO A 131 8.85 -7.46 -8.57
C PRO A 131 7.32 -7.56 -8.52
N ARG A 132 6.78 -8.54 -7.78
CA ARG A 132 5.33 -8.70 -7.51
C ARG A 132 4.83 -7.90 -6.30
N SER A 133 5.67 -7.08 -5.67
CA SER A 133 5.39 -6.23 -4.49
C SER A 133 5.02 -6.90 -3.17
N PHE A 134 4.53 -8.14 -3.17
CA PHE A 134 3.97 -8.78 -1.99
C PHE A 134 4.60 -10.13 -1.62
N ARG A 135 5.72 -10.53 -2.26
CA ARG A 135 6.40 -11.82 -2.01
C ARG A 135 5.43 -13.01 -1.98
N THR A 136 4.41 -12.97 -2.83
CA THR A 136 3.39 -14.01 -2.97
C THR A 136 3.56 -14.64 -4.35
N PRO A 137 4.17 -15.84 -4.43
CA PRO A 137 4.34 -16.53 -5.69
C PRO A 137 2.98 -17.01 -6.22
N PRO A 138 2.78 -17.06 -7.54
CA PRO A 138 1.54 -17.57 -8.13
C PRO A 138 1.41 -19.10 -7.97
N ASP A 139 2.52 -19.80 -7.74
CA ASP A 139 2.60 -21.24 -7.53
C ASP A 139 3.20 -21.54 -6.15
N CYS A 140 2.55 -22.41 -5.40
CA CYS A 140 2.99 -22.92 -4.10
C CYS A 140 4.32 -23.70 -4.15
N SER A 141 4.74 -24.17 -5.32
CA SER A 141 6.04 -24.84 -5.51
C SER A 141 7.24 -23.88 -5.41
N ILE A 142 7.00 -22.57 -5.57
CA ILE A 142 8.04 -21.54 -5.53
C ILE A 142 8.14 -21.01 -4.10
N THR A 143 9.32 -21.16 -3.49
CA THR A 143 9.64 -20.52 -2.22
C THR A 143 10.35 -19.20 -2.46
N CYS A 144 9.88 -18.11 -1.83
CA CYS A 144 10.55 -16.82 -1.93
C CYS A 144 11.95 -16.86 -1.26
N PRO A 145 12.96 -16.15 -1.78
CA PRO A 145 14.29 -16.09 -1.20
C PRO A 145 14.26 -15.67 0.28
N SER A 146 15.03 -16.38 1.11
CA SER A 146 15.30 -16.02 2.51
C SER A 146 16.24 -14.82 2.61
N ALA A 147 16.50 -14.34 3.83
CA ALA A 147 17.48 -13.28 4.08
C ALA A 147 18.89 -13.65 3.57
N LEU A 148 19.26 -14.93 3.72
CA LEU A 148 20.57 -15.44 3.28
C LEU A 148 20.67 -15.45 1.76
N ASP A 149 19.61 -15.90 1.08
CA ASP A 149 19.54 -15.91 -0.39
C ASP A 149 19.62 -14.49 -0.94
N LEU A 150 18.89 -13.53 -0.33
CA LEU A 150 18.97 -12.12 -0.70
C LEU A 150 20.38 -11.55 -0.47
N ALA A 151 21.04 -11.89 0.65
CA ALA A 151 22.40 -11.43 0.94
C ALA A 151 23.44 -11.95 -0.05
N TRP A 152 23.24 -13.14 -0.61
CA TRP A 152 24.09 -13.71 -1.67
C TRP A 152 23.65 -13.33 -3.08
N GLY A 153 22.50 -12.66 -3.24
CA GLY A 153 21.94 -12.34 -4.54
C GLY A 153 21.41 -13.56 -5.31
N ASP A 154 21.11 -14.66 -4.64
CA ASP A 154 20.48 -15.83 -5.28
C ASP A 154 18.98 -15.56 -5.50
N LEU A 155 18.66 -15.11 -6.70
CA LEU A 155 17.30 -14.74 -7.10
C LEU A 155 16.71 -15.68 -8.16
N GLN A 156 17.22 -16.90 -8.28
CA GLN A 156 16.71 -17.87 -9.27
C GLN A 156 15.23 -18.21 -9.05
N ALA A 157 14.80 -18.33 -7.79
CA ALA A 157 13.39 -18.53 -7.47
C ALA A 157 12.53 -17.34 -7.92
N CYS A 158 13.02 -16.11 -7.77
CA CYS A 158 12.34 -14.92 -8.27
C CYS A 158 12.31 -14.88 -9.80
N ALA A 159 13.40 -15.25 -10.49
CA ALA A 159 13.46 -15.31 -11.94
C ALA A 159 12.39 -16.27 -12.50
N ARG A 160 12.30 -17.49 -11.97
CA ARG A 160 11.23 -18.45 -12.29
C ARG A 160 9.84 -17.89 -12.02
N CYS A 161 9.66 -17.24 -10.87
CA CYS A 161 8.38 -16.66 -10.46
C CYS A 161 7.87 -15.58 -11.42
N VAL A 162 8.76 -14.77 -11.99
CA VAL A 162 8.39 -13.62 -12.84
C VAL A 162 8.56 -13.88 -14.33
N ALA A 163 9.21 -14.97 -14.73
CA ALA A 163 9.38 -15.36 -16.12
C ALA A 163 8.06 -15.35 -16.93
N PRO A 164 6.91 -15.82 -16.40
CA PRO A 164 5.64 -15.74 -17.13
C PRO A 164 5.17 -14.32 -17.45
N LEU A 165 5.64 -13.31 -16.70
CA LEU A 165 5.28 -11.89 -16.89
C LEU A 165 6.27 -11.15 -17.80
N ALA A 166 7.48 -11.66 -17.95
CA ALA A 166 8.58 -10.96 -18.60
C ALA A 166 8.84 -11.44 -20.03
N HIS A 167 7.76 -11.69 -20.78
CA HIS A 167 7.75 -12.29 -22.12
C HIS A 167 9.01 -11.98 -22.96
N GLY A 168 9.70 -13.04 -23.41
CA GLY A 168 10.88 -12.90 -24.27
C GLY A 168 12.21 -12.65 -23.55
N ILE A 169 12.24 -12.64 -22.21
CA ILE A 169 13.46 -12.57 -21.40
C ILE A 169 13.74 -13.96 -20.79
N SER A 170 14.96 -14.48 -20.99
CA SER A 170 15.37 -15.75 -20.38
C SER A 170 15.48 -15.65 -18.85
N GLU A 171 15.29 -16.77 -18.15
CA GLU A 171 15.44 -16.82 -16.69
C GLU A 171 16.82 -16.35 -16.22
N GLU A 172 17.89 -16.71 -16.93
CA GLU A 172 19.25 -16.26 -16.63
C GLU A 172 19.36 -14.74 -16.70
N ARG A 173 18.84 -14.12 -17.77
CA ARG A 173 18.85 -12.67 -17.93
C ARG A 173 17.96 -11.98 -16.88
N LEU A 174 16.83 -12.59 -16.52
CA LEU A 174 15.98 -12.12 -15.41
C LEU A 174 16.73 -12.18 -14.09
N GLY A 175 17.45 -13.26 -13.80
CA GLY A 175 18.28 -13.38 -12.60
C GLY A 175 19.27 -12.22 -12.46
N GLY A 176 19.96 -11.85 -13.55
CA GLY A 176 20.84 -10.69 -13.58
C GLY A 176 20.14 -9.35 -13.34
N LEU A 177 18.98 -9.13 -13.99
CA LEU A 177 18.18 -7.90 -13.80
C LEU A 177 17.65 -7.77 -12.38
N LEU A 178 17.20 -8.89 -11.79
CA LEU A 178 16.69 -8.94 -10.43
C LEU A 178 17.82 -8.71 -9.41
N SER A 179 19.01 -9.26 -9.66
CA SER A 179 20.18 -9.07 -8.79
C SER A 179 20.59 -7.59 -8.76
N ASN A 180 20.66 -6.96 -9.94
CA ASN A 180 20.92 -5.52 -10.04
C ASN A 180 19.81 -4.68 -9.37
N ARG A 181 18.54 -5.07 -9.51
CA ARG A 181 17.42 -4.39 -8.82
C ARG A 181 17.58 -4.48 -7.30
N LEU A 182 17.93 -5.64 -6.77
CA LEU A 182 18.14 -5.85 -5.34
C LEU A 182 19.33 -5.02 -4.83
N GLU A 183 20.47 -5.05 -5.53
CA GLU A 183 21.66 -4.27 -5.18
C GLU A 183 21.34 -2.77 -5.11
N VAL A 184 20.65 -2.26 -6.13
CA VAL A 184 20.16 -0.88 -6.17
C VAL A 184 19.27 -0.59 -4.97
N PHE A 185 18.27 -1.44 -4.71
CA PHE A 185 17.33 -1.19 -3.62
C PHE A 185 18.03 -1.17 -2.26
N LEU A 186 18.98 -2.08 -2.03
CA LEU A 186 19.79 -2.06 -0.82
C LEU A 186 20.63 -0.77 -0.70
N ALA A 187 21.17 -0.27 -1.82
CA ALA A 187 21.88 1.02 -1.83
C ALA A 187 20.94 2.20 -1.52
N GLU A 188 19.69 2.17 -1.99
CA GLU A 188 18.67 3.17 -1.66
C GLU A 188 18.30 3.14 -0.17
N VAL A 189 18.12 1.93 0.38
CA VAL A 189 17.91 1.72 1.82
C VAL A 189 19.09 2.27 2.61
N VAL A 190 20.33 2.05 2.20
CA VAL A 190 21.53 2.60 2.85
C VAL A 190 21.59 4.13 2.75
N ALA A 191 21.29 4.71 1.59
CA ALA A 191 21.34 6.16 1.34
C ALA A 191 20.27 6.95 2.11
N ALA A 192 19.12 6.35 2.42
CA ALA A 192 18.07 7.03 3.17
C ALA A 192 18.55 7.47 4.57
N ALA A 193 18.25 8.70 4.97
CA ALA A 193 18.54 9.21 6.31
C ALA A 193 17.51 8.71 7.35
N LEU A 194 16.30 8.40 6.90
CA LEU A 194 15.19 7.87 7.68
C LEU A 194 14.47 6.78 6.88
N ILE A 195 14.08 5.68 7.52
CA ILE A 195 13.22 4.65 6.91
C ILE A 195 11.88 4.67 7.65
N LEU A 196 10.78 4.70 6.91
CA LEU A 196 9.42 4.63 7.44
C LEU A 196 8.75 3.34 7.00
N THR A 197 8.05 2.70 7.93
CA THR A 197 7.21 1.52 7.66
C THR A 197 5.81 1.75 8.22
N PRO A 198 4.73 1.23 7.60
CA PRO A 198 3.37 1.56 8.00
C PRO A 198 2.90 0.86 9.28
N SER A 199 3.56 -0.23 9.69
CA SER A 199 3.22 -1.01 10.89
C SER A 199 4.45 -1.68 11.50
N ARG A 200 4.33 -2.14 12.75
CA ARG A 200 5.38 -2.95 13.40
C ARG A 200 5.49 -4.31 12.73
N THR A 201 4.36 -4.94 12.42
CA THR A 201 4.33 -6.19 11.65
C THR A 201 5.14 -6.09 10.36
N HIS A 202 4.95 -5.02 9.57
CA HIS A 202 5.74 -4.84 8.34
C HIS A 202 7.21 -4.53 8.62
N LEU A 203 7.50 -3.74 9.65
CA LEU A 203 8.88 -3.45 10.08
C LEU A 203 9.65 -4.75 10.40
N VAL A 204 9.05 -5.65 11.17
CA VAL A 204 9.65 -6.94 11.53
C VAL A 204 9.87 -7.78 10.27
N ARG A 205 8.84 -7.93 9.43
CA ARG A 205 8.93 -8.71 8.18
C ARG A 205 10.02 -8.19 7.23
N LEU A 206 10.23 -6.88 7.14
CA LEU A 206 11.33 -6.30 6.36
C LEU A 206 12.68 -6.48 7.05
N GLY A 207 12.73 -6.28 8.37
CA GLY A 207 13.95 -6.45 9.18
C GLY A 207 14.48 -7.88 9.19
N ASP A 208 13.61 -8.87 9.04
CA ASP A 208 13.97 -10.27 8.87
C ASP A 208 14.63 -10.57 7.51
N LEU A 209 14.51 -9.66 6.53
CA LEU A 209 15.02 -9.85 5.16
C LEU A 209 16.24 -8.99 4.87
N ILE A 210 16.25 -7.76 5.36
CA ILE A 210 17.28 -6.77 5.06
C ILE A 210 17.64 -5.92 6.27
N PRO A 211 18.90 -5.45 6.36
CA PRO A 211 19.31 -4.58 7.45
C PRO A 211 18.73 -3.17 7.28
N LEU A 212 17.69 -2.85 8.05
CA LEU A 212 17.11 -1.49 8.07
C LEU A 212 17.90 -0.53 8.99
N GLY A 213 18.63 -1.07 9.97
CA GLY A 213 19.42 -0.31 10.93
C GLY A 213 18.56 0.53 11.91
N GLN A 214 19.22 1.38 12.70
CA GLN A 214 18.55 2.19 13.74
C GLN A 214 17.73 3.37 13.21
N LYS A 215 17.66 3.54 11.88
CA LYS A 215 16.92 4.62 11.21
C LYS A 215 15.49 4.26 10.85
N ALA A 216 15.05 3.03 11.09
CA ALA A 216 13.67 2.62 10.85
C ALA A 216 12.73 3.17 11.93
N ARG A 217 11.58 3.70 11.51
CA ARG A 217 10.50 4.19 12.36
C ARG A 217 9.17 3.71 11.80
N ILE A 218 8.19 3.51 12.68
CA ILE A 218 6.82 3.20 12.29
C ILE A 218 6.07 4.51 12.12
N LEU A 219 5.39 4.66 10.98
CA LEU A 219 4.46 5.75 10.70
C LEU A 219 3.21 5.15 10.03
N PRO A 220 2.13 4.93 10.80
CA PRO A 220 0.83 4.54 10.24
C PRO A 220 0.34 5.59 9.24
N PRO A 221 -0.17 5.21 8.05
CA PRO A 221 -0.79 6.14 7.13
C PRO A 221 -2.05 6.82 7.67
N GLY A 222 -2.81 6.11 8.52
CA GLY A 222 -4.13 6.55 8.97
C GLY A 222 -5.21 6.34 7.91
N LEU A 223 -6.44 6.74 8.24
CA LEU A 223 -7.56 6.72 7.29
C LEU A 223 -7.33 7.77 6.20
N CYS A 224 -7.22 7.30 4.94
CA CYS A 224 -6.97 8.12 3.75
C CYS A 224 -8.25 8.45 2.96
N MET A 225 -9.42 8.19 3.53
CA MET A 225 -10.73 8.43 2.93
C MET A 225 -11.58 9.24 3.90
N SER A 226 -12.22 10.30 3.41
CA SER A 226 -13.19 11.07 4.19
C SER A 226 -14.60 10.67 3.78
N PHE A 227 -15.39 10.18 4.73
CA PHE A 227 -16.79 9.84 4.51
C PHE A 227 -17.67 11.10 4.70
N PRO A 228 -18.65 11.36 3.82
CA PRO A 228 -19.42 12.59 3.84
C PRO A 228 -20.53 12.62 4.91
N GLY A 229 -20.99 11.47 5.40
CA GLY A 229 -21.97 11.38 6.47
C GLY A 229 -21.35 11.39 7.87
N GLU A 230 -22.20 11.58 8.89
CA GLU A 230 -21.89 11.11 10.24
C GLU A 230 -21.71 9.59 10.14
N ALA A 231 -20.61 9.04 10.69
CA ALA A 231 -20.27 7.63 10.58
C ALA A 231 -21.53 6.77 10.80
N PRO A 232 -21.98 5.99 9.78
CA PRO A 232 -23.27 5.35 9.85
C PRO A 232 -23.30 4.44 11.07
N SER A 233 -24.33 4.58 11.91
CA SER A 233 -24.55 3.63 13.00
C SER A 233 -24.68 2.24 12.37
N PRO A 234 -23.73 1.32 12.63
CA PRO A 234 -23.68 0.07 11.91
C PRO A 234 -24.97 -0.71 12.13
N ARG A 235 -25.54 -1.24 11.03
CA ARG A 235 -26.68 -2.13 11.16
C ARG A 235 -26.20 -3.43 11.78
N VAL A 236 -26.51 -3.60 13.05
CA VAL A 236 -26.27 -4.86 13.75
C VAL A 236 -27.23 -5.90 13.20
N TRP A 237 -26.70 -7.02 12.69
CA TRP A 237 -27.55 -8.08 12.16
C TRP A 237 -28.41 -8.71 13.28
N SER A 238 -29.73 -8.71 13.07
CA SER A 238 -30.69 -9.18 14.07
C SER A 238 -30.88 -10.70 14.06
N GLY A 239 -30.13 -11.44 13.23
CA GLY A 239 -30.37 -12.87 12.98
C GLY A 239 -31.59 -13.14 12.09
N ARG A 240 -32.17 -12.11 11.47
CA ARG A 240 -33.32 -12.24 10.56
C ARG A 240 -32.93 -11.80 9.16
N GLY A 241 -33.38 -12.55 8.16
CA GLY A 241 -33.00 -12.34 6.77
C GLY A 241 -31.51 -12.64 6.54
N PRO A 242 -31.02 -12.35 5.32
CA PRO A 242 -29.66 -12.69 4.96
C PRO A 242 -28.62 -11.82 5.69
N LEU A 243 -27.50 -12.44 6.04
CA LEU A 243 -26.29 -11.74 6.45
C LEU A 243 -25.64 -11.09 5.22
N ARG A 244 -25.77 -9.76 5.14
CA ARG A 244 -25.15 -8.93 4.08
C ARG A 244 -23.70 -8.61 4.39
N ILE A 245 -22.83 -8.97 3.46
CA ILE A 245 -21.37 -8.86 3.57
C ILE A 245 -20.87 -7.86 2.54
N LEU A 246 -20.05 -6.90 2.99
CA LEU A 246 -19.37 -5.94 2.13
C LEU A 246 -17.94 -6.40 1.87
N HIS A 247 -17.58 -6.51 0.60
CA HIS A 247 -16.21 -6.64 0.13
C HIS A 247 -15.85 -5.38 -0.67
N HIS A 248 -14.73 -4.74 -0.35
CA HIS A 248 -14.28 -3.57 -1.11
C HIS A 248 -12.78 -3.62 -1.37
N GLY A 249 -12.39 -3.01 -2.49
CA GLY A 249 -11.04 -3.07 -3.04
C GLY A 249 -11.02 -3.79 -4.39
N ARG A 250 -9.85 -3.82 -5.04
CA ARG A 250 -9.70 -4.50 -6.33
C ARG A 250 -10.16 -5.96 -6.23
N ARG A 251 -11.11 -6.37 -7.06
CA ARG A 251 -11.47 -7.78 -7.22
C ARG A 251 -10.41 -8.44 -8.07
N SER A 252 -9.57 -9.24 -7.42
CA SER A 252 -8.51 -10.02 -8.06
C SER A 252 -8.38 -11.40 -7.43
N VAL A 253 -7.65 -12.28 -8.09
CA VAL A 253 -7.27 -13.58 -7.49
C VAL A 253 -6.47 -13.36 -6.20
N GLU A 254 -5.53 -12.41 -6.20
CA GLU A 254 -4.69 -12.09 -5.05
C GLU A 254 -5.47 -11.50 -3.88
N LYS A 255 -6.52 -10.72 -4.14
CA LYS A 255 -7.41 -10.21 -3.08
C LYS A 255 -8.41 -11.25 -2.57
N GLY A 256 -8.36 -12.48 -3.12
CA GLY A 256 -9.12 -13.63 -2.64
C GLY A 256 -10.63 -13.51 -2.82
N THR A 257 -11.11 -12.63 -3.70
CA THR A 257 -12.55 -12.42 -3.92
C THR A 257 -13.26 -13.72 -4.32
N LEU A 258 -12.60 -14.57 -5.13
CA LEU A 258 -13.15 -15.87 -5.50
C LEU A 258 -13.21 -16.85 -4.32
N ASP A 259 -12.29 -16.77 -3.36
CA ASP A 259 -12.32 -17.62 -2.17
C ASP A 259 -13.49 -17.27 -1.26
N LEU A 260 -13.76 -15.97 -1.10
CA LEU A 260 -14.96 -15.50 -0.40
C LEU A 260 -16.23 -16.03 -1.06
N VAL A 261 -16.37 -15.85 -2.38
CA VAL A 261 -17.55 -16.31 -3.10
C VAL A 261 -17.73 -17.83 -2.99
N ARG A 262 -16.62 -18.60 -3.03
CA ARG A 262 -16.66 -20.05 -2.78
C ARG A 262 -17.10 -20.37 -1.35
N ALA A 263 -16.69 -19.60 -0.35
CA ALA A 263 -17.15 -19.77 1.02
C ALA A 263 -18.66 -19.49 1.13
N LEU A 264 -19.15 -18.43 0.48
CA LEU A 264 -20.58 -18.10 0.47
C LEU A 264 -21.41 -19.16 -0.25
N ALA A 265 -20.88 -19.81 -1.29
CA ALA A 265 -21.55 -20.91 -1.98
C ALA A 265 -21.77 -22.16 -1.09
N MET A 266 -21.03 -22.29 0.00
CA MET A 266 -21.19 -23.38 0.97
C MET A 266 -22.28 -23.08 2.01
N MET A 267 -22.78 -21.84 2.05
CA MET A 267 -23.81 -21.41 3.00
C MET A 267 -25.21 -21.84 2.52
N PRO A 268 -26.18 -22.03 3.43
CA PRO A 268 -27.55 -22.33 3.03
C PRO A 268 -28.13 -21.21 2.15
N SER A 269 -28.89 -21.58 1.11
CA SER A 269 -29.46 -20.60 0.17
C SER A 269 -30.33 -19.56 0.89
N GLY A 270 -30.20 -18.29 0.49
CA GLY A 270 -30.93 -17.16 1.08
C GLY A 270 -30.44 -16.69 2.45
N THR A 271 -29.35 -17.25 2.99
CA THR A 271 -28.81 -16.84 4.30
C THR A 271 -27.72 -15.77 4.22
N VAL A 272 -27.12 -15.56 3.05
CA VAL A 272 -26.03 -14.59 2.85
C VAL A 272 -26.23 -13.81 1.55
N GLU A 273 -25.76 -12.57 1.53
CA GLU A 273 -25.73 -11.69 0.36
C GLU A 273 -24.37 -10.99 0.28
N LEU A 274 -23.84 -10.79 -0.93
CA LEU A 274 -22.57 -10.12 -1.15
C LEU A 274 -22.74 -8.78 -1.88
N ILE A 275 -22.13 -7.73 -1.34
CA ILE A 275 -21.90 -6.46 -2.03
C ILE A 275 -20.39 -6.34 -2.23
N ALA A 276 -19.93 -6.35 -3.48
CA ALA A 276 -18.52 -6.26 -3.82
C ALA A 276 -18.23 -5.02 -4.69
N LEU A 277 -17.43 -4.08 -4.16
CA LEU A 277 -17.08 -2.83 -4.83
C LEU A 277 -15.58 -2.77 -5.18
N GLY A 278 -15.25 -2.26 -6.37
CA GLY A 278 -13.89 -2.06 -6.86
C GLY A 278 -13.71 -2.43 -8.33
N GLY A 279 -12.58 -2.08 -8.93
CA GLY A 279 -12.21 -2.61 -10.26
C GLY A 279 -12.03 -4.13 -10.22
N ALA A 280 -12.32 -4.82 -11.32
CA ALA A 280 -12.19 -6.27 -11.44
C ALA A 280 -11.18 -6.67 -12.51
N GLU A 281 -10.45 -7.76 -12.27
CA GLU A 281 -9.69 -8.45 -13.31
C GLU A 281 -10.62 -8.99 -14.41
N GLU A 282 -10.09 -9.07 -15.63
CA GLU A 282 -10.84 -9.56 -16.78
C GLU A 282 -11.41 -10.97 -16.53
N GLY A 283 -12.71 -11.14 -16.82
CA GLY A 283 -13.43 -12.40 -16.64
C GLY A 283 -13.68 -12.82 -15.19
N LEU A 284 -13.15 -12.11 -14.18
CA LEU A 284 -13.31 -12.51 -12.79
C LEU A 284 -14.78 -12.46 -12.35
N ASP A 285 -15.52 -11.39 -12.67
CA ASP A 285 -16.92 -11.27 -12.29
C ASP A 285 -17.80 -12.40 -12.85
N GLN A 286 -17.49 -12.92 -14.05
CA GLN A 286 -18.15 -14.11 -14.61
C GLN A 286 -17.82 -15.36 -13.78
N ARG A 287 -16.55 -15.54 -13.41
CA ARG A 287 -16.09 -16.65 -12.56
C ARG A 287 -16.71 -16.60 -11.16
N LEU A 288 -16.90 -15.40 -10.59
CA LEU A 288 -17.58 -15.22 -9.30
C LEU A 288 -19.03 -15.70 -9.39
N ARG A 289 -19.81 -15.22 -10.38
CA ARG A 289 -21.21 -15.66 -10.57
C ARG A 289 -21.32 -17.16 -10.81
N ALA A 290 -20.41 -17.74 -11.61
CA ALA A 290 -20.39 -19.17 -11.87
C ALA A 290 -20.06 -20.01 -10.63
N ALA A 291 -19.24 -19.49 -9.72
CA ALA A 291 -18.85 -20.20 -8.51
C ALA A 291 -19.95 -20.26 -7.44
N ALA A 292 -20.93 -19.33 -7.48
CA ALA A 292 -22.00 -19.24 -6.50
C ALA A 292 -23.31 -18.72 -7.14
N PRO A 293 -23.94 -19.48 -8.06
CA PRO A 293 -25.10 -19.00 -8.83
C PRO A 293 -26.32 -18.65 -7.94
N GLU A 294 -26.43 -19.30 -6.78
CA GLU A 294 -27.54 -19.10 -5.84
C GLU A 294 -27.28 -18.01 -4.79
N VAL A 295 -26.08 -17.41 -4.76
CA VAL A 295 -25.75 -16.33 -3.81
C VAL A 295 -26.11 -14.99 -4.44
N PRO A 296 -27.06 -14.22 -3.87
CA PRO A 296 -27.35 -12.88 -4.36
C PRO A 296 -26.11 -11.99 -4.20
N MET A 297 -25.69 -11.38 -5.30
CA MET A 297 -24.42 -10.67 -5.39
C MET A 297 -24.55 -9.40 -6.23
N THR A 298 -24.13 -8.28 -5.64
CA THR A 298 -23.94 -7.00 -6.33
C THR A 298 -22.46 -6.79 -6.61
N LEU A 299 -22.09 -6.71 -7.89
CA LEU A 299 -20.71 -6.43 -8.33
C LEU A 299 -20.64 -5.02 -8.90
N GLY A 300 -20.12 -4.08 -8.11
CA GLY A 300 -19.93 -2.67 -8.49
C GLY A 300 -18.54 -2.40 -9.05
N GLY A 301 -18.38 -1.30 -9.78
CA GLY A 301 -17.08 -0.86 -10.30
C GLY A 301 -16.21 -0.15 -9.24
N PRO A 302 -15.22 0.64 -9.68
CA PRO A 302 -14.53 1.61 -8.82
C PRO A 302 -15.50 2.44 -7.97
N TYR A 303 -15.06 2.82 -6.77
CA TYR A 303 -15.89 3.52 -5.79
C TYR A 303 -15.14 4.70 -5.17
N ASP A 304 -15.91 5.70 -4.77
CA ASP A 304 -15.48 6.78 -3.88
C ASP A 304 -16.04 6.54 -2.47
N ALA A 305 -15.81 7.50 -1.56
CA ALA A 305 -16.27 7.42 -0.18
C ALA A 305 -17.80 7.35 -0.07
N ALA A 306 -18.54 8.10 -0.90
CA ALA A 306 -19.99 8.14 -0.86
C ALA A 306 -20.60 6.81 -1.33
N ALA A 307 -20.05 6.21 -2.38
CA ALA A 307 -20.48 4.89 -2.85
C ALA A 307 -20.21 3.80 -1.81
N LEU A 308 -19.05 3.86 -1.13
CA LEU A 308 -18.72 2.90 -0.08
C LEU A 308 -19.62 3.06 1.16
N GLU A 309 -19.91 4.30 1.56
CA GLU A 309 -20.85 4.62 2.64
C GLU A 309 -22.26 4.11 2.33
N ALA A 310 -22.76 4.38 1.12
CA ALA A 310 -24.08 3.90 0.68
C ALA A 310 -24.19 2.36 0.68
N ALA A 311 -23.10 1.66 0.34
CA ALA A 311 -23.05 0.21 0.44
C ALA A 311 -23.03 -0.28 1.89
N ALA A 312 -22.27 0.39 2.76
CA ALA A 312 -22.15 0.03 4.17
C ALA A 312 -23.46 0.14 4.94
N VAL A 313 -24.34 1.09 4.59
CA VAL A 313 -25.71 1.21 5.17
C VAL A 313 -26.51 -0.10 5.06
N ASN A 314 -26.20 -0.92 4.07
CA ASN A 314 -26.88 -2.20 3.84
C ASN A 314 -26.04 -3.41 4.21
N ALA A 315 -24.84 -3.24 4.75
CA ALA A 315 -23.98 -4.34 5.19
C ALA A 315 -24.02 -4.53 6.71
N HIS A 316 -23.61 -5.70 7.17
CA HIS A 316 -23.45 -6.01 8.59
C HIS A 316 -22.00 -6.39 8.96
N LEU A 317 -21.19 -6.72 7.96
CA LEU A 317 -19.83 -7.22 8.12
C LEU A 317 -19.01 -6.85 6.88
N VAL A 318 -17.72 -6.54 7.07
CA VAL A 318 -16.75 -6.43 5.97
C VAL A 318 -15.92 -7.71 5.87
N ALA A 319 -15.73 -8.23 4.65
CA ALA A 319 -14.91 -9.40 4.36
C ALA A 319 -13.78 -9.07 3.35
N LEU A 320 -12.53 -9.24 3.77
CA LEU A 320 -11.31 -8.91 3.01
C LEU A 320 -10.36 -10.12 2.94
N PRO A 321 -10.58 -11.07 2.01
CA PRO A 321 -9.91 -12.38 1.97
C PRO A 321 -8.54 -12.33 1.26
N SER A 322 -7.80 -11.24 1.47
CA SER A 322 -6.52 -11.03 0.77
C SER A 322 -5.53 -12.18 1.01
N ARG A 323 -5.02 -12.75 -0.08
CA ARG A 323 -3.91 -13.71 -0.05
C ARG A 323 -2.55 -13.03 0.09
N LEU A 324 -2.52 -11.71 -0.04
CA LEU A 324 -1.30 -10.92 0.03
C LEU A 324 -0.94 -10.65 1.50
N PRO A 325 0.33 -10.73 1.91
CA PRO A 325 0.78 -10.29 3.23
C PRO A 325 0.64 -8.77 3.35
N GLU A 326 -0.51 -8.33 3.84
CA GLU A 326 -0.81 -6.91 3.93
C GLU A 326 0.13 -6.23 4.95
N SER A 327 0.65 -5.06 4.57
CA SER A 327 1.56 -4.26 5.40
C SER A 327 0.82 -3.33 6.36
N TYR A 328 -0.44 -3.00 6.05
CA TYR A 328 -1.28 -2.07 6.81
C TYR A 328 -2.78 -2.34 6.63
N SER A 329 -3.21 -2.54 5.38
CA SER A 329 -4.62 -2.71 4.95
C SER A 329 -5.51 -1.47 5.12
N LEU A 330 -5.43 -0.50 4.19
CA LEU A 330 -6.34 0.65 4.19
C LEU A 330 -7.83 0.25 4.16
N ALA A 331 -8.17 -0.82 3.45
CA ALA A 331 -9.54 -1.35 3.39
C ALA A 331 -10.07 -1.82 4.76
N VAL A 332 -9.19 -2.23 5.69
CA VAL A 332 -9.64 -2.55 7.05
C VAL A 332 -10.05 -1.28 7.78
N ASP A 333 -9.25 -0.21 7.67
CA ASP A 333 -9.56 1.09 8.27
C ASP A 333 -10.82 1.70 7.65
N GLU A 334 -10.99 1.58 6.34
CA GLU A 334 -12.21 2.00 5.63
C GLU A 334 -13.45 1.24 6.14
N GLY A 335 -13.36 -0.08 6.31
CA GLY A 335 -14.45 -0.90 6.86
C GLY A 335 -14.83 -0.52 8.29
N LEU A 336 -13.83 -0.32 9.16
CA LEU A 336 -14.04 0.08 10.55
C LEU A 336 -14.59 1.50 10.67
N ALA A 337 -14.13 2.44 9.83
CA ALA A 337 -14.63 3.81 9.78
C ALA A 337 -16.11 3.90 9.36
N LEU A 338 -16.62 2.86 8.70
CA LEU A 338 -18.03 2.68 8.35
C LEU A 338 -18.85 2.00 9.47
N GLY A 339 -18.26 1.82 10.64
CA GLY A 339 -18.86 1.15 11.79
C GLY A 339 -18.90 -0.37 11.69
N LEU A 340 -18.34 -0.98 10.64
CA LEU A 340 -18.45 -2.42 10.41
C LEU A 340 -17.26 -3.16 11.04
N SER A 341 -17.53 -4.23 11.78
CA SER A 341 -16.49 -5.19 12.14
C SER A 341 -15.89 -5.80 10.87
N VAL A 342 -14.61 -6.17 10.92
CA VAL A 342 -13.87 -6.62 9.73
C VAL A 342 -13.36 -8.04 9.92
N TRP A 343 -13.67 -8.90 8.96
CA TRP A 343 -13.07 -10.21 8.82
C TRP A 343 -12.09 -10.17 7.65
N ALA A 344 -10.83 -10.49 7.90
CA ALA A 344 -9.79 -10.36 6.89
C ALA A 344 -8.80 -11.52 6.98
N SER A 345 -8.11 -11.82 5.88
CA SER A 345 -6.93 -12.69 5.92
C SER A 345 -5.66 -11.86 5.73
N SER A 346 -4.54 -12.40 6.22
CA SER A 346 -3.22 -11.74 6.12
C SER A 346 -3.18 -10.33 6.71
N ALA A 347 -4.08 -10.04 7.65
CA ALA A 347 -4.34 -8.72 8.21
C ALA A 347 -3.72 -8.54 9.61
N ASP A 348 -2.60 -9.23 9.89
CA ASP A 348 -1.92 -9.15 11.19
C ASP A 348 -1.55 -7.71 11.55
N ALA A 349 -1.13 -6.91 10.55
CA ALA A 349 -0.81 -5.49 10.72
C ALA A 349 -2.04 -4.64 11.10
N ALA A 350 -3.25 -5.04 10.69
CA ALA A 350 -4.48 -4.35 11.08
C ALA A 350 -4.99 -4.85 12.43
N GLN A 351 -4.91 -6.15 12.69
CA GLN A 351 -5.27 -6.74 13.99
C GLN A 351 -4.35 -6.24 15.12
N GLU A 352 -3.06 -6.02 14.85
CA GLU A 352 -2.12 -5.39 15.80
C GLU A 352 -2.59 -3.99 16.23
N ARG A 353 -3.19 -3.22 15.31
CA ARG A 353 -3.61 -1.83 15.55
C ARG A 353 -4.96 -1.74 16.24
N HIS A 354 -5.92 -2.58 15.84
CA HIS A 354 -7.32 -2.47 16.23
C HIS A 354 -7.77 -3.53 17.24
N GLY A 355 -7.02 -4.63 17.36
CA GLY A 355 -7.35 -5.76 18.23
C GLY A 355 -8.21 -6.84 17.57
N ALA A 356 -8.19 -8.04 18.17
CA ALA A 356 -8.91 -9.21 17.65
C ALA A 356 -10.43 -9.14 17.86
N ASP A 357 -10.89 -8.25 18.75
CA ASP A 357 -12.32 -8.09 19.07
C ASP A 357 -13.10 -7.38 17.94
N VAL A 358 -12.41 -6.60 17.09
CA VAL A 358 -12.99 -5.89 15.94
C VAL A 358 -12.48 -6.39 14.59
N VAL A 359 -11.23 -6.90 14.55
CA VAL A 359 -10.61 -7.47 13.35
C VAL A 359 -10.36 -8.96 13.57
N GLN A 360 -11.23 -9.78 12.98
CA GLN A 360 -11.05 -11.23 12.99
C GLN A 360 -10.17 -11.66 11.83
N VAL A 361 -9.02 -12.25 12.15
CA VAL A 361 -8.12 -12.82 11.14
C VAL A 361 -8.52 -14.27 10.83
N LEU A 362 -8.76 -14.55 9.55
CA LEU A 362 -9.07 -15.87 9.02
C LEU A 362 -7.95 -16.35 8.07
N PRO A 363 -7.78 -17.67 7.88
CA PRO A 363 -6.78 -18.17 6.95
C PRO A 363 -7.09 -17.73 5.50
N ALA A 364 -6.03 -17.34 4.78
CA ALA A 364 -6.11 -17.01 3.36
C ALA A 364 -6.30 -18.29 2.52
N ALA A 365 -6.98 -18.18 1.37
CA ALA A 365 -7.19 -19.29 0.43
C ALA A 365 -7.88 -20.54 1.02
N GLU A 366 -8.62 -20.40 2.13
CA GLU A 366 -9.37 -21.49 2.78
C GLU A 366 -10.88 -21.20 2.85
N PRO A 367 -11.64 -21.33 1.74
CA PRO A 367 -13.08 -21.04 1.73
C PRO A 367 -13.88 -21.78 2.81
N ALA A 368 -13.51 -23.02 3.15
CA ALA A 368 -14.18 -23.80 4.17
C ALA A 368 -14.07 -23.18 5.58
N ALA A 369 -12.92 -22.60 5.93
CA ALA A 369 -12.73 -21.92 7.21
C ALA A 369 -13.56 -20.63 7.31
N TRP A 370 -13.69 -19.91 6.19
CA TRP A 370 -14.57 -18.75 6.08
C TRP A 370 -16.04 -19.14 6.22
N ALA A 371 -16.49 -20.17 5.50
CA ALA A 371 -17.85 -20.69 5.59
C ALA A 371 -18.20 -21.15 7.01
N ALA A 372 -17.30 -21.90 7.66
CA ALA A 372 -17.48 -22.34 9.04
C ALA A 372 -17.62 -21.17 10.01
N SER A 373 -16.82 -20.11 9.83
CA SER A 373 -16.90 -18.89 10.66
C SER A 373 -18.21 -18.14 10.43
N LEU A 374 -18.65 -18.01 9.18
CA LEU A 374 -19.92 -17.38 8.84
C LEU A 374 -21.11 -18.19 9.39
N GLN A 375 -21.04 -19.52 9.33
CA GLN A 375 -22.08 -20.39 9.90
C GLN A 375 -22.21 -20.19 11.41
N GLN A 376 -21.09 -20.04 12.14
CA GLN A 376 -21.13 -19.72 13.57
C GLN A 376 -21.83 -18.38 13.85
N VAL A 377 -21.74 -17.40 12.95
CA VAL A 377 -22.50 -16.15 13.08
C VAL A 377 -23.98 -16.40 12.82
N LEU A 378 -24.34 -17.18 11.80
CA LEU A 378 -25.74 -17.53 11.55
C LEU A 378 -26.38 -18.26 12.74
N ASP A 379 -25.63 -19.17 13.36
CA ASP A 379 -26.07 -19.94 14.52
C ASP A 379 -26.07 -19.12 15.82
N SER A 380 -25.24 -18.07 15.89
CA SER A 380 -25.08 -17.22 17.08
C SER A 380 -24.78 -15.75 16.69
N PRO A 381 -25.81 -14.99 16.29
CA PRO A 381 -25.68 -13.59 15.85
C PRO A 381 -24.99 -12.66 16.86
N GLU A 382 -25.08 -13.01 18.15
CA GLU A 382 -24.55 -12.31 19.31
C GLU A 382 -23.04 -12.07 19.20
N ARG A 383 -22.32 -12.97 18.54
CA ARG A 383 -20.90 -12.78 18.24
C ARG A 383 -20.65 -11.56 17.38
N LEU A 384 -21.39 -11.41 16.28
CA LEU A 384 -21.25 -10.26 15.40
C LEU A 384 -21.72 -8.97 16.10
N ARG A 385 -22.75 -9.05 16.96
CA ARG A 385 -23.17 -7.90 17.78
C ARG A 385 -22.09 -7.47 18.76
N ALA A 386 -21.42 -8.41 19.41
CA ALA A 386 -20.32 -8.14 20.32
C ALA A 386 -19.17 -7.42 19.59
N MET A 387 -18.77 -7.93 18.42
CA MET A 387 -17.74 -7.27 17.59
C MET A 387 -18.16 -5.86 17.16
N ALA A 388 -19.40 -5.69 16.68
CA ALA A 388 -19.92 -4.38 16.25
C ALA A 388 -19.96 -3.37 17.41
N SER A 389 -20.18 -3.82 18.66
CA SER A 389 -20.27 -2.94 19.83
C SER A 389 -18.95 -2.33 20.29
N VAL A 390 -17.82 -2.87 19.81
CA VAL A 390 -16.48 -2.39 20.15
C VAL A 390 -15.76 -1.75 18.97
N VAL A 391 -16.43 -1.60 17.82
CA VAL A 391 -15.89 -0.84 16.68
C VAL A 391 -15.66 0.61 17.12
N PRO A 392 -14.46 1.19 16.89
CA PRO A 392 -14.19 2.57 17.27
C PRO A 392 -15.15 3.56 16.60
N GLU A 393 -15.60 4.57 17.35
CA GLU A 393 -16.44 5.66 16.81
C GLU A 393 -15.70 6.49 15.77
N SER A 394 -14.37 6.58 15.89
CA SER A 394 -13.50 7.26 14.93
C SER A 394 -12.15 6.58 14.85
N LEU A 395 -11.50 6.74 13.70
CA LEU A 395 -10.14 6.29 13.47
C LEU A 395 -9.22 7.48 13.18
N PRO A 396 -7.95 7.43 13.61
CA PRO A 396 -6.97 8.42 13.24
C PRO A 396 -6.87 8.56 11.71
N THR A 397 -7.11 9.77 11.23
CA THR A 397 -6.96 10.14 9.84
C THR A 397 -5.50 10.40 9.50
N VAL A 398 -5.20 10.41 8.20
CA VAL A 398 -3.90 10.88 7.69
C VAL A 398 -3.54 12.30 8.17
N PHE A 399 -4.54 13.17 8.38
CA PHE A 399 -4.32 14.53 8.89
C PHE A 399 -3.89 14.52 10.35
N GLU A 400 -4.41 13.60 11.17
CA GLU A 400 -3.99 13.43 12.56
C GLU A 400 -2.59 12.80 12.68
N HIS A 401 -2.13 12.08 11.67
CA HIS A 401 -0.76 11.58 11.58
C HIS A 401 0.23 12.55 10.92
N ALA A 402 -0.24 13.59 10.23
CA ALA A 402 0.61 14.57 9.57
C ALA A 402 1.59 15.29 10.53
N PRO A 403 1.20 15.69 11.77
CA PRO A 403 2.15 16.27 12.73
C PRO A 403 3.31 15.32 13.04
N ARG A 404 3.01 14.03 13.24
CA ARG A 404 4.06 13.04 13.53
C ARG A 404 5.00 12.85 12.35
N LEU A 405 4.49 12.86 11.11
CA LEU A 405 5.32 12.84 9.92
C LEU A 405 6.21 14.10 9.85
N ALA A 406 5.66 15.28 10.09
CA ALA A 406 6.41 16.53 10.09
C ALA A 406 7.54 16.53 11.13
N ASP A 407 7.27 16.03 12.35
CA ASP A 407 8.26 15.89 13.42
C ASP A 407 9.40 14.96 13.01
N LEU A 408 9.08 13.78 12.46
CA LEU A 408 10.08 12.82 11.99
C LEU A 408 10.97 13.40 10.88
N LEU A 409 10.38 14.15 9.95
CA LEU A 409 11.14 14.83 8.90
C LEU A 409 12.01 15.96 9.49
N HIS A 410 11.50 16.71 10.49
CA HIS A 410 12.25 17.74 11.17
C HIS A 410 13.45 17.17 11.94
N GLU A 411 13.23 16.13 12.74
CA GLU A 411 14.27 15.38 13.46
C GLU A 411 15.38 14.92 12.51
N MET A 412 15.00 14.32 11.38
CA MET A 412 15.94 13.89 10.33
C MET A 412 16.78 15.07 9.81
N VAL A 413 16.16 16.20 9.49
CA VAL A 413 16.86 17.40 8.99
C VAL A 413 17.86 17.92 10.02
N GLN A 414 17.49 17.98 11.29
CA GLN A 414 18.40 18.46 12.36
C GLN A 414 19.60 17.53 12.57
N LEU A 415 19.37 16.22 12.53
CA LEU A 415 20.44 15.22 12.64
C LEU A 415 21.43 15.32 11.48
N GLU A 416 20.95 15.46 10.24
CA GLU A 416 21.81 15.60 9.07
C GLU A 416 22.61 16.92 9.06
N ARG A 417 22.00 18.04 9.47
CA ARG A 417 22.71 19.30 9.66
C ARG A 417 23.83 19.17 10.68
N SER A 418 23.55 18.52 11.81
CA SER A 418 24.52 18.28 12.88
C SER A 418 25.68 17.39 12.40
N ARG A 419 25.39 16.32 11.64
CA ARG A 419 26.41 15.44 11.04
C ARG A 419 27.34 16.19 10.10
N ARG A 420 26.79 17.03 9.20
CA ARG A 420 27.57 17.83 8.25
C ARG A 420 28.47 18.85 8.96
N ALA A 421 27.95 19.53 9.99
CA ALA A 421 28.72 20.47 10.80
C ALA A 421 29.91 19.80 11.52
N ASN A 422 29.67 18.62 12.10
CA ASN A 422 30.70 17.82 12.76
C ASN A 422 31.78 17.34 11.78
N ALA A 423 31.38 16.86 10.59
CA ALA A 423 32.30 16.43 9.55
C ALA A 423 33.20 17.58 9.06
N ALA A 424 32.63 18.76 8.81
CA ALA A 424 33.38 19.95 8.42
C ALA A 424 34.38 20.39 9.50
N THR A 425 33.99 20.30 10.78
CA THR A 425 34.87 20.60 11.91
C THR A 425 36.03 19.60 12.02
N ALA A 426 35.76 18.31 11.85
CA ALA A 426 36.79 17.26 11.85
C ALA A 426 37.78 17.42 10.69
N GLN A 427 37.30 17.80 9.50
CA GLN A 427 38.15 18.06 8.34
C GLN A 427 39.08 19.26 8.56
N ARG A 428 38.57 20.36 9.15
CA ARG A 428 39.39 21.53 9.51
C ARG A 428 40.50 21.17 10.50
N LYS A 429 40.19 20.37 11.53
CA LYS A 429 41.18 19.90 12.52
C LYS A 429 42.26 18.99 11.96
N ARG A 430 42.00 18.28 10.84
CA ARG A 430 43.00 17.44 10.17
C ARG A 430 43.91 18.23 9.21
N ALA A 431 43.47 19.42 8.80
CA ALA A 431 44.21 20.29 7.88
C ALA A 431 45.11 21.31 8.61
N SER A 432 44.85 21.55 9.91
CA SER A 432 45.72 22.27 10.84
C SER A 432 46.71 21.33 11.51
#